data_AF-A0A382AF15-F1
#
_entry.id   AF-A0A382AF15-F1
#
_cell.length_a   1.000
_cell.length_b   1.000
_cell.length_c   1.000
_cell.angle_alpha   90.00
_cell.angle_beta   90.00
_cell.angle_gamma   90.00
#
_symmetry.space_group_name_H-M   'P 1'
#
loop_
_entity.id
_entity.type
_entity.pdbx_description
1 polymer ?
#
loop_
_entity_poly.entity_id
_entity_poly.type
_entity_poly.pdbx_seq_one_letter_code
_entity_poly.pdbx_strand_id
1 'polypeptide(L)'
;MTKDEHDSDTPVKAFPPKDYLKEIVTAVHESSRIFIPKSRQIRMSWIMVLYALWLALFFPHQSIFIQSKKEEDAASLVYDKKPENSRMSFVYHHLPTWVKEMNPVDCSYAKMRFANGSIVWGIPEGGHIIRSHTASLVISDECAFQPEFENAYTAAVPMAKKIVGLSSANGGTFFGDIVTEVI
;
A
#
# COMPACT_ATOMS: atom_id res chain seq x y z
N MET A 1 3.36 -4.03 14.54
CA MET A 1 4.83 -3.89 14.69
C MET A 1 5.44 -3.48 13.37
N THR A 2 6.61 -2.85 13.35
CA THR A 2 7.40 -2.57 12.14
C THR A 2 8.76 -3.22 12.24
N LYS A 3 9.36 -3.54 11.10
CA LYS A 3 10.74 -4.00 11.00
C LYS A 3 11.64 -2.84 10.57
N ASP A 4 12.64 -2.54 11.38
CA ASP A 4 13.65 -1.52 11.13
C ASP A 4 14.94 -2.23 10.68
N GLU A 5 15.26 -2.15 9.38
CA GLU A 5 16.41 -2.87 8.80
C GLU A 5 17.75 -2.25 9.21
N HIS A 6 17.75 -1.03 9.75
CA HIS A 6 18.95 -0.33 10.19
C HIS A 6 19.26 -0.52 11.67
N ASP A 7 18.39 -1.16 12.45
CA ASP A 7 18.61 -1.45 13.87
C ASP A 7 18.87 -2.96 14.06
N SER A 8 20.14 -3.30 14.32
CA SER A 8 20.57 -4.69 14.54
C SER A 8 20.14 -5.26 15.89
N ASP A 9 19.88 -4.39 16.88
CA ASP A 9 19.71 -4.80 18.27
C ASP A 9 18.24 -5.02 18.60
N THR A 10 17.35 -4.14 18.12
CA THR A 10 15.90 -4.25 18.30
C THR A 10 15.16 -3.99 16.97
N PRO A 11 15.26 -4.91 16.00
CA PRO A 11 14.72 -4.70 14.65
C PRO A 11 13.19 -4.65 14.63
N VAL A 12 12.51 -5.21 15.63
CA VAL A 12 11.03 -5.23 15.70
C VAL A 12 10.55 -4.23 16.74
N LYS A 13 9.87 -3.18 16.27
CA LYS A 13 9.38 -2.08 17.13
C LYS A 13 7.87 -1.88 17.01
N ALA A 14 7.27 -1.30 18.04
CA ALA A 14 5.90 -0.79 17.94
C ALA A 14 5.83 0.32 16.89
N PHE A 15 4.68 0.45 16.23
CA PHE A 15 4.49 1.55 15.27
C PHE A 15 4.48 2.88 16.05
N PRO A 16 5.26 3.89 15.65
CA PRO A 16 5.44 5.09 16.46
C PRO A 16 4.15 5.93 16.48
N PRO A 17 3.67 6.39 17.65
CA PRO A 17 2.44 7.16 17.76
C PRO A 17 2.68 8.65 17.44
N LYS A 18 3.07 8.97 16.19
CA LYS A 18 3.30 10.35 15.76
C LYS A 18 2.01 10.96 15.20
N ASP A 19 1.71 12.21 15.56
CA ASP A 19 0.42 12.83 15.19
C ASP A 19 0.24 13.03 13.69
N TYR A 20 1.30 13.38 12.96
CA TYR A 20 1.24 13.48 11.49
C TYR A 20 0.81 12.16 10.82
N LEU A 21 1.07 11.00 11.45
CA LEU A 21 0.63 9.70 10.91
C LEU A 21 -0.88 9.51 11.05
N LYS A 22 -1.48 10.06 12.12
CA LYS A 22 -2.94 10.05 12.31
C LYS A 22 -3.62 10.96 11.29
N GLU A 23 -3.07 12.15 11.08
CA GLU A 23 -3.57 13.11 10.09
C GLU A 23 -3.54 12.50 8.69
N ILE A 24 -2.44 11.85 8.31
CA ILE A 24 -2.31 11.13 7.04
C ILE A 24 -3.36 10.04 6.90
N VAL A 25 -3.55 9.19 7.91
CA VAL A 25 -4.56 8.11 7.85
C VAL A 25 -5.95 8.69 7.73
N THR A 26 -6.26 9.77 8.46
CA THR A 26 -7.55 10.45 8.40
C THR A 26 -7.80 11.01 7.00
N ALA A 27 -6.83 11.74 6.44
CA ALA A 27 -6.91 12.28 5.08
C ALA A 27 -7.09 11.18 4.03
N VAL A 28 -6.35 10.07 4.16
CA VAL A 28 -6.51 8.88 3.30
C VAL A 28 -7.87 8.23 3.47
N HIS A 29 -8.43 8.21 4.68
CA HIS A 29 -9.73 7.59 4.94
C HIS A 29 -10.88 8.41 4.35
N GLU A 30 -10.82 9.73 4.47
CA GLU A 30 -11.89 10.65 4.04
C GLU A 30 -11.86 10.93 2.52
N SER A 31 -10.68 10.89 1.90
CA SER A 31 -10.53 11.24 0.48
C SER A 31 -10.74 10.05 -0.44
N SER A 32 -11.51 10.18 -1.52
CA SER A 32 -11.57 9.14 -2.57
C SER A 32 -10.28 9.12 -3.40
N ARG A 33 -9.59 10.25 -3.53
CA ARG A 33 -8.33 10.39 -4.26
C ARG A 33 -7.41 11.30 -3.46
N ILE A 34 -6.19 10.85 -3.19
CA ILE A 34 -5.22 11.63 -2.44
C ILE A 34 -3.81 11.36 -2.95
N PHE A 35 -3.04 12.44 -3.12
CA PHE A 35 -1.66 12.41 -3.57
C PHE A 35 -0.81 13.10 -2.51
N ILE A 36 0.10 12.36 -1.88
CA ILE A 36 0.83 12.83 -0.72
C ILE A 36 2.32 12.96 -1.09
N PRO A 37 2.85 14.20 -1.22
CA PRO A 37 4.28 14.40 -1.36
C PRO A 37 4.98 13.98 -0.05
N LYS A 38 5.99 13.11 -0.16
CA LYS A 38 6.77 12.60 1.00
C LYS A 38 8.27 12.92 0.87
N SER A 39 8.93 13.23 1.99
CA SER A 39 10.40 13.15 2.02
C SER A 39 10.86 11.70 1.96
N ARG A 40 11.94 11.42 1.23
CA ARG A 40 12.69 10.16 1.40
C ARG A 40 13.07 10.08 2.89
N GLN A 41 12.94 8.92 3.53
CA GLN A 41 13.10 8.64 4.98
C GLN A 41 11.82 8.61 5.85
N ILE A 42 10.63 8.96 5.33
CA ILE A 42 9.39 8.83 6.10
C ILE A 42 8.84 7.40 5.95
N ARG A 43 8.39 6.78 7.07
CA ARG A 43 7.76 5.44 7.15
C ARG A 43 6.36 5.38 6.51
N MET A 44 6.19 6.03 5.37
CA MET A 44 4.90 6.22 4.69
C MET A 44 4.37 4.92 4.08
N SER A 45 5.24 4.12 3.48
CA SER A 45 4.90 2.81 2.94
C SER A 45 4.39 1.85 4.03
N TRP A 46 4.97 1.90 5.23
CA TRP A 46 4.50 1.12 6.37
C TRP A 46 3.08 1.48 6.78
N ILE A 47 2.75 2.77 6.92
CA ILE A 47 1.39 3.16 7.32
C ILE A 47 0.35 2.81 6.26
N MET A 48 0.71 2.91 4.97
CA MET A 48 -0.20 2.50 3.90
C MET A 48 -0.41 1.00 3.83
N VAL A 49 0.64 0.21 4.06
CA VAL A 49 0.52 -1.25 4.20
C VAL A 49 -0.36 -1.61 5.39
N LEU A 50 -0.23 -0.92 6.53
CA LEU A 50 -1.09 -1.13 7.70
C LEU A 50 -2.55 -0.78 7.40
N TYR A 51 -2.79 0.32 6.70
CA TYR A 51 -4.13 0.73 6.28
C TYR A 51 -4.77 -0.29 5.32
N ALA A 52 -4.03 -0.76 4.32
CA ALA A 52 -4.47 -1.81 3.41
C ALA A 52 -4.76 -3.13 4.12
N LEU A 53 -3.90 -3.54 5.07
CA LEU A 53 -4.10 -4.75 5.86
C LEU A 53 -5.33 -4.63 6.77
N TRP A 54 -5.52 -3.48 7.41
CA TRP A 54 -6.72 -3.20 8.21
C TRP A 54 -7.99 -3.30 7.37
N LEU A 55 -8.00 -2.70 6.17
CA LEU A 55 -9.13 -2.83 5.24
C LEU A 55 -9.40 -4.30 4.88
N ALA A 56 -8.36 -5.06 4.55
CA ALA A 56 -8.49 -6.47 4.17
C ALA A 56 -9.00 -7.36 5.32
N LEU A 57 -8.59 -7.09 6.56
CA LEU A 57 -8.98 -7.88 7.73
C LEU A 57 -10.42 -7.57 8.21
N PHE A 58 -10.80 -6.30 8.26
CA PHE A 58 -12.02 -5.89 8.96
C PHE A 58 -13.21 -5.60 8.03
N PHE A 59 -12.97 -5.49 6.72
CA PHE A 59 -14.04 -5.32 5.73
C PHE A 59 -13.98 -6.50 4.75
N PRO A 60 -15.10 -7.21 4.54
CA PRO A 60 -15.12 -8.36 3.63
C PRO A 60 -15.06 -7.91 2.16
N HIS A 61 -14.62 -8.82 1.30
CA HIS A 61 -14.60 -8.66 -0.17
C HIS A 61 -13.87 -7.40 -0.69
N GLN A 62 -12.81 -6.97 -0.01
CA GLN A 62 -11.99 -5.85 -0.48
C GLN A 62 -11.00 -6.32 -1.54
N SER A 63 -10.98 -5.67 -2.69
CA SER A 63 -9.94 -5.87 -3.71
C SER A 63 -8.94 -4.72 -3.64
N ILE A 64 -7.73 -4.99 -3.15
CA ILE A 64 -6.72 -3.96 -2.87
C ILE A 64 -5.50 -4.21 -3.74
N PHE A 65 -5.05 -3.17 -4.45
CA PHE A 65 -3.86 -3.21 -5.28
C PHE A 65 -2.79 -2.29 -4.72
N ILE A 66 -1.56 -2.81 -4.60
CA ILE A 66 -0.38 -2.05 -4.22
C ILE A 66 0.58 -2.06 -5.41
N GLN A 67 0.75 -0.92 -6.05
CA GLN A 67 1.55 -0.75 -7.25
C GLN A 67 2.92 -0.15 -6.90
N SER A 68 3.95 -0.68 -7.56
CA SER A 68 5.30 -0.14 -7.57
C SER A 68 5.89 -0.27 -8.96
N LYS A 69 7.05 0.34 -9.21
CA LYS A 69 7.70 0.29 -10.52
C LYS A 69 7.94 -1.14 -11.00
N LYS A 70 8.51 -1.98 -10.15
CA LYS A 70 8.72 -3.40 -10.42
C LYS A 70 7.80 -4.27 -9.56
N GLU A 71 7.47 -5.45 -10.06
CA GLU A 71 6.67 -6.43 -9.32
C GLU A 71 7.39 -6.87 -8.03
N GLU A 72 8.71 -7.02 -8.06
CA GLU A 72 9.53 -7.36 -6.88
C GLU A 72 9.42 -6.32 -5.77
N ASP A 73 9.41 -5.03 -6.13
CA ASP A 73 9.23 -3.93 -5.17
C ASP A 73 7.83 -4.00 -4.55
N ALA A 74 6.80 -4.28 -5.35
CA ALA A 74 5.44 -4.46 -4.86
C ALA A 74 5.30 -5.73 -3.98
N ALA A 75 6.00 -6.82 -4.32
CA ALA A 75 6.05 -8.05 -3.53
C ALA A 75 6.69 -7.81 -2.16
N SER A 76 7.72 -6.95 -2.07
CA SER A 76 8.34 -6.54 -0.80
C SER A 76 7.36 -5.78 0.13
N LEU A 77 6.29 -5.20 -0.43
CA LEU A 77 5.23 -4.56 0.35
C LEU A 77 4.19 -5.57 0.82
N VAL A 78 3.80 -6.52 -0.04
CA VAL A 78 2.71 -7.47 0.18
C VAL A 78 3.20 -8.80 0.74
N TYR A 79 3.72 -9.68 -0.12
CA TYR A 79 4.22 -10.99 0.25
C TYR A 79 5.28 -11.44 -0.77
N ASP A 80 6.46 -11.75 -0.29
CA ASP A 80 7.54 -12.40 -1.03
C ASP A 80 7.60 -13.89 -0.61
N LYS A 81 8.66 -14.63 -0.94
CA LYS A 81 8.81 -16.06 -0.63
C LYS A 81 8.60 -16.41 0.84
N LYS A 82 8.87 -15.47 1.76
CA LYS A 82 8.73 -15.69 3.20
C LYS A 82 8.03 -14.51 3.88
N PRO A 83 7.23 -14.76 4.94
CA PRO A 83 6.51 -13.70 5.65
C PRO A 83 7.38 -12.55 6.17
N GLU A 84 8.62 -12.81 6.57
CA GLU A 84 9.54 -11.84 7.13
C GLU A 84 10.21 -10.91 6.10
N ASN A 85 10.06 -11.22 4.81
CA ASN A 85 10.65 -10.46 3.70
C ASN A 85 9.76 -9.31 3.24
N SER A 86 8.46 -9.35 3.58
CA SER A 86 7.51 -8.32 3.15
C SER A 86 6.83 -7.64 4.32
N ARG A 87 6.53 -6.36 4.15
CA ARG A 87 5.97 -5.52 5.23
C ARG A 87 4.60 -6.03 5.69
N MET A 88 3.68 -6.32 4.76
CA MET A 88 2.31 -6.72 5.10
C MET A 88 2.26 -8.07 5.79
N SER A 89 2.90 -9.08 5.19
CA SER A 89 2.99 -10.41 5.79
C SER A 89 3.71 -10.39 7.13
N PHE A 90 4.78 -9.62 7.27
CA PHE A 90 5.45 -9.44 8.54
C PHE A 90 4.49 -8.93 9.61
N VAL A 91 3.72 -7.87 9.33
CA VAL A 91 2.72 -7.36 10.27
C VAL A 91 1.68 -8.43 10.61
N TYR A 92 1.10 -9.06 9.59
CA TYR A 92 0.04 -10.05 9.76
C TYR A 92 0.48 -11.18 10.70
N HIS A 93 1.68 -11.74 10.51
CA HIS A 93 2.17 -12.84 11.34
C HIS A 93 2.41 -12.44 12.81
N HIS A 94 2.69 -11.16 13.08
CA HIS A 94 2.86 -10.59 14.41
C HIS A 94 1.53 -10.13 15.06
N LEU A 95 0.39 -10.27 14.38
CA LEU A 95 -0.91 -10.00 14.99
C LEU A 95 -1.25 -11.06 16.05
N PRO A 96 -2.10 -10.71 17.05
CA PRO A 96 -2.62 -11.69 18.00
C PRO A 96 -3.27 -12.88 17.30
N THR A 97 -3.14 -14.07 17.89
CA THR A 97 -3.66 -15.32 17.30
C THR A 97 -5.14 -15.22 16.95
N TRP A 98 -5.96 -14.64 17.83
CA TRP A 98 -7.40 -14.47 17.60
C TRP A 98 -7.73 -13.63 16.35
N VAL A 99 -6.88 -12.66 15.97
CA VAL A 99 -7.08 -11.86 14.74
C VAL A 99 -6.78 -12.70 13.50
N LYS A 100 -5.72 -13.51 13.56
CA LYS A 100 -5.30 -14.40 12.47
C LYS A 100 -6.31 -15.54 12.26
N GLU A 101 -6.90 -16.04 13.33
CA GLU A 101 -7.96 -17.06 13.28
C GLU A 101 -9.27 -16.51 12.72
N MET A 102 -9.56 -15.23 12.95
CA MET A 102 -10.75 -14.57 12.38
C MET A 102 -10.67 -14.49 10.85
N ASN A 103 -9.47 -14.26 10.29
CA ASN A 103 -9.25 -14.20 8.85
C ASN A 103 -7.95 -14.90 8.45
N PRO A 104 -7.94 -16.24 8.33
CA PRO A 104 -6.81 -16.97 7.80
C PRO A 104 -6.42 -16.45 6.41
N VAL A 105 -5.12 -16.45 6.13
CA VAL A 105 -4.57 -15.94 4.87
C VAL A 105 -3.91 -17.06 4.07
N ASP A 106 -4.21 -17.08 2.78
CA ASP A 106 -3.46 -17.83 1.77
C ASP A 106 -2.52 -16.89 1.02
N CYS A 107 -1.23 -17.19 1.03
CA CYS A 107 -0.18 -16.33 0.51
C CYS A 107 0.49 -16.96 -0.71
N SER A 108 0.59 -16.17 -1.78
CA SER A 108 1.36 -16.47 -2.99
C SER A 108 2.22 -15.25 -3.34
N TYR A 109 3.23 -15.40 -4.19
CA TYR A 109 4.10 -14.28 -4.56
C TYR A 109 3.29 -13.03 -4.96
N ALA A 110 3.63 -11.91 -4.34
CA ALA A 110 2.97 -10.61 -4.43
C ALA A 110 1.48 -10.58 -4.03
N LYS A 111 0.89 -11.63 -3.44
CA LYS A 111 -0.57 -11.69 -3.24
C LYS A 111 -0.98 -12.41 -1.94
N MET A 112 -1.85 -11.76 -1.18
CA MET A 112 -2.45 -12.29 0.05
C MET A 112 -3.97 -12.37 -0.12
N ARG A 113 -4.55 -13.54 0.13
CA ARG A 113 -6.00 -13.80 0.05
C ARG A 113 -6.53 -14.14 1.44
N PHE A 114 -7.50 -13.40 1.90
CA PHE A 114 -8.09 -13.55 3.23
C PHE A 114 -9.39 -14.36 3.16
N ALA A 115 -9.68 -15.14 4.20
CA ALA A 115 -10.86 -16.01 4.25
C ALA A 115 -12.21 -15.27 4.11
N ASN A 116 -12.27 -13.98 4.46
CA ASN A 116 -13.43 -13.10 4.23
C ASN A 116 -13.60 -12.64 2.76
N GLY A 117 -12.82 -13.19 1.84
CA GLY A 117 -12.86 -12.87 0.41
C GLY A 117 -12.09 -11.60 0.02
N SER A 118 -11.42 -10.94 0.97
CA SER A 118 -10.52 -9.83 0.65
C SER A 118 -9.23 -10.32 0.00
N ILE A 119 -8.66 -9.52 -0.91
CA ILE A 119 -7.43 -9.81 -1.63
C ILE A 119 -6.56 -8.55 -1.63
N VAL A 120 -5.30 -8.71 -1.26
CA VAL A 120 -4.25 -7.70 -1.49
C VAL A 120 -3.30 -8.23 -2.54
N TRP A 121 -3.04 -7.44 -3.59
CA TRP A 121 -2.16 -7.81 -4.68
C TRP A 121 -1.16 -6.69 -5.00
N GLY A 122 0.13 -7.02 -4.85
CA GLY A 122 1.26 -6.27 -5.35
C GLY A 122 1.38 -6.42 -6.86
N ILE A 123 1.38 -5.30 -7.59
CA ILE A 123 1.42 -5.28 -9.06
C ILE A 123 2.55 -4.37 -9.57
N PRO A 124 3.14 -4.68 -10.73
CA PRO A 124 4.06 -3.76 -11.40
C PRO A 124 3.32 -2.53 -11.94
N GLU A 125 4.09 -1.57 -12.46
CA GLU A 125 3.53 -0.37 -13.07
C GLU A 125 2.67 -0.65 -14.31
N GLY A 126 1.85 0.33 -14.67
CA GLY A 126 0.93 0.26 -15.81
C GLY A 126 -0.52 -0.05 -15.43
N GLY A 127 -1.43 0.22 -16.37
CA GLY A 127 -2.88 0.15 -16.13
C GLY A 127 -3.55 -1.19 -16.46
N HIS A 128 -2.84 -2.14 -17.07
CA HIS A 128 -3.43 -3.36 -17.64
C HIS A 128 -4.14 -4.26 -16.61
N ILE A 129 -3.49 -4.52 -15.46
CA ILE A 129 -4.11 -5.28 -14.36
C ILE A 129 -5.27 -4.49 -13.77
N ILE A 130 -5.09 -3.20 -13.50
CA ILE A 130 -6.10 -2.34 -12.89
C ILE A 130 -7.38 -2.26 -13.76
N ARG A 131 -7.24 -2.18 -15.10
CA ARG A 131 -8.39 -2.18 -16.03
C ARG A 131 -9.25 -3.43 -15.98
N SER A 132 -8.68 -4.55 -15.53
CA SER A 132 -9.33 -5.85 -15.54
C SER A 132 -10.03 -6.17 -14.21
N HIS A 133 -9.90 -5.31 -13.20
CA HIS A 133 -10.40 -5.58 -11.85
C HIS A 133 -11.04 -4.34 -11.21
N THR A 134 -12.16 -4.54 -10.51
CA THR A 134 -12.75 -3.48 -9.68
C THR A 134 -12.04 -3.42 -8.34
N ALA A 135 -11.31 -2.34 -8.09
CA ALA A 135 -10.55 -2.11 -6.88
C ALA A 135 -11.36 -1.36 -5.82
N SER A 136 -11.26 -1.80 -4.58
CA SER A 136 -11.68 -1.02 -3.41
C SER A 136 -10.63 0.03 -3.04
N LEU A 137 -9.34 -0.29 -3.24
CA LEU A 137 -8.23 0.61 -3.01
C LEU A 137 -7.08 0.32 -3.98
N VAL A 138 -6.53 1.36 -4.60
CA VAL A 138 -5.25 1.32 -5.33
C VAL A 138 -4.27 2.25 -4.62
N ILE A 139 -3.11 1.71 -4.23
CA ILE A 139 -1.99 2.48 -3.66
C ILE A 139 -0.85 2.41 -4.65
N SER A 140 -0.31 3.54 -5.09
CA SER A 140 0.91 3.58 -5.90
C SER A 140 2.04 4.23 -5.10
N ASP A 141 3.06 3.43 -4.75
CA ASP A 141 4.24 3.91 -4.03
C ASP A 141 5.33 4.33 -5.01
N GLU A 142 6.04 5.41 -4.65
CA GLU A 142 7.06 6.06 -5.48
C GLU A 142 6.55 6.43 -6.89
N CYS A 143 5.29 6.84 -6.98
CA CYS A 143 4.60 7.02 -8.25
C CYS A 143 5.19 8.10 -9.16
N ALA A 144 5.94 9.08 -8.64
CA ALA A 144 6.64 10.06 -9.49
C ALA A 144 7.82 9.45 -10.28
N PHE A 145 8.27 8.23 -9.93
CA PHE A 145 9.38 7.52 -10.59
C PHE A 145 8.92 6.36 -11.49
N GLN A 146 7.60 6.19 -11.62
CA GLN A 146 6.95 5.25 -12.50
C GLN A 146 6.58 5.97 -13.81
N PRO A 147 7.27 5.69 -14.95
CA PRO A 147 6.95 6.31 -16.23
C PRO A 147 5.49 6.11 -16.66
N GLU A 148 4.89 4.98 -16.27
CA GLU A 148 3.52 4.61 -16.64
C GLU A 148 2.46 5.09 -15.63
N PHE A 149 2.82 5.94 -14.67
CA PHE A 149 1.90 6.31 -13.58
C PHE A 149 0.65 7.03 -14.07
N GLU A 150 0.76 7.95 -15.02
CA GLU A 150 -0.39 8.66 -15.59
C GLU A 150 -1.38 7.68 -16.26
N ASN A 151 -0.85 6.72 -17.01
CA ASN A 151 -1.64 5.67 -17.66
C ASN A 151 -2.31 4.75 -16.63
N ALA A 152 -1.59 4.40 -15.55
CA ALA A 152 -2.10 3.59 -14.46
C ALA A 152 -3.18 4.32 -13.66
N TYR A 153 -2.99 5.62 -13.38
CA TYR A 153 -3.97 6.46 -12.72
C TYR A 153 -5.25 6.61 -13.55
N THR A 154 -5.11 6.94 -14.83
CA THR A 154 -6.25 7.06 -15.75
C THR A 154 -7.04 5.75 -15.84
N ALA A 155 -6.35 4.61 -15.84
CA ALA A 155 -6.96 3.29 -15.74
C ALA A 155 -7.67 3.04 -14.39
N ALA A 156 -7.10 3.53 -13.29
CA ALA A 156 -7.64 3.35 -11.95
C ALA A 156 -8.89 4.21 -11.69
N VAL A 157 -8.99 5.41 -12.27
CA VAL A 157 -10.10 6.35 -12.03
C VAL A 157 -11.49 5.73 -12.15
N PRO A 158 -11.83 4.97 -13.22
CA PRO A 158 -13.14 4.30 -13.31
C PRO A 158 -13.21 2.97 -12.57
N MET A 159 -12.07 2.35 -12.25
CA MET A 159 -12.01 0.99 -11.73
C MET A 159 -11.85 0.92 -10.21
N ALA A 160 -11.41 2.01 -9.57
CA ALA A 160 -11.07 2.06 -8.15
C ALA A 160 -11.98 3.02 -7.38
N LYS A 161 -12.49 2.56 -6.23
CA LYS A 161 -13.23 3.43 -5.30
C LYS A 161 -12.32 4.45 -4.61
N LYS A 162 -11.09 4.04 -4.30
CA LYS A 162 -10.09 4.88 -3.64
C LYS A 162 -8.73 4.75 -4.31
N ILE A 163 -8.05 5.88 -4.52
CA ILE A 163 -6.71 5.95 -5.12
C ILE A 163 -5.80 6.77 -4.22
N VAL A 164 -4.64 6.20 -3.87
CA VAL A 164 -3.61 6.84 -3.05
C VAL A 164 -2.30 6.84 -3.84
N GLY A 165 -1.78 8.02 -4.15
CA GLY A 165 -0.45 8.20 -4.73
C GLY A 165 0.54 8.72 -3.70
N LEU A 166 1.70 8.07 -3.57
CA LEU A 166 2.76 8.50 -2.66
C LEU A 166 4.07 8.65 -3.41
N SER A 167 4.71 9.81 -3.34
CA SER A 167 6.07 9.95 -3.89
C SER A 167 6.78 11.14 -3.30
N SER A 168 8.11 11.17 -3.42
CA SER A 168 8.82 12.44 -3.26
C SER A 168 8.46 13.38 -4.41
N ALA A 169 8.26 14.65 -4.07
CA ALA A 169 8.01 15.68 -5.07
C ALA A 169 9.13 15.69 -6.11
N ASN A 170 8.75 15.57 -7.38
CA ASN A 170 9.66 15.62 -8.51
C ASN A 170 8.99 16.46 -9.60
N GLY A 171 9.50 17.69 -9.82
CA GLY A 171 8.96 18.59 -10.84
C GLY A 171 9.10 17.99 -12.25
N GLY A 172 8.13 18.26 -13.12
CA GLY A 172 8.09 17.69 -14.48
C GLY A 172 7.64 16.23 -14.55
N THR A 173 6.94 15.76 -13.52
CA THR A 173 6.26 14.46 -13.51
C THR A 173 4.78 14.68 -13.26
N PHE A 174 3.93 13.79 -13.79
CA PHE A 174 2.49 13.82 -13.57
C PHE A 174 2.09 13.94 -12.10
N PHE A 175 2.82 13.24 -11.21
CA PHE A 175 2.60 13.36 -9.77
C PHE A 175 2.93 14.76 -9.24
N GLY A 176 4.04 15.35 -9.70
CA GLY A 176 4.40 16.72 -9.35
C GLY A 176 3.31 17.71 -9.76
N ASP A 177 2.81 17.58 -10.99
CA ASP A 177 1.79 18.46 -11.56
C ASP A 177 0.47 18.36 -10.76
N ILE A 178 -0.03 17.14 -10.53
CA ILE A 178 -1.24 16.91 -9.73
C ILE A 178 -1.15 17.47 -8.31
N VAL A 179 -0.01 17.30 -7.64
CA VAL A 179 0.13 17.79 -6.26
C VAL A 179 0.16 19.33 -6.22
N THR A 180 0.66 19.97 -7.28
CA THR A 180 0.66 21.44 -7.38
C THR A 180 -0.67 22.04 -7.81
N GLU A 181 -1.53 21.32 -8.53
CA GLU A 181 -2.86 21.78 -8.94
C GLU A 181 -3.90 21.76 -7.79
N VAL A 182 -3.61 21.05 -6.70
CA VAL A 182 -4.54 20.79 -5.58
C VAL A 182 -4.26 21.70 -4.37
N ILE A 183 -3.50 22.79 -4.53
CA ILE A 183 -3.26 23.81 -3.49
C ILE A 183 -3.93 25.13 -3.87
#